data_AF-A0A2H6MZS0-F1
#
_entry.id   AF-A0A2H6MZS0-F1
#
_cell.length_a   1.000
_cell.length_b   1.000
_cell.length_c   1.000
_cell.angle_alpha   90.00
_cell.angle_beta   90.00
_cell.angle_gamma   90.00
#
_symmetry.space_group_name_H-M   'P 1'
#
loop_
_entity.id
_entity.type
_entity.pdbx_description
1 polymer ?
#
loop_
_entity_poly.entity_id
_entity_poly.type
_entity_poly.pdbx_seq_one_letter_code
_entity_poly.pdbx_strand_id
1 'polypeptide(L)'
;CLWFILEILMAKNENNSHAFIRKMVENIKQTKDAQGPEDTKMNEKLYTVCDIAMNIIMSKSTTYSLESPKDPVLPARYFTQPDKNFSNTKNYLPPEMKSFFTQGKPKAANVLGAVNKPLSSAGKQSQSKSSRMETVSNASSNSNPSSPGRIKGRLDSTELDHSENEDYIMASSLPGKKNDK
;
A
#
# COMPACT_ATOMS: atom_id res chain seq x y z
N CYS A 1 5.16 20.58 -6.63
CA CYS A 1 3.75 20.67 -7.11
C CYS A 1 2.90 19.51 -6.61
N LEU A 2 3.07 18.26 -7.09
CA LEU A 2 2.21 17.12 -6.72
C LEU A 2 1.99 16.93 -5.22
N TRP A 3 3.06 16.93 -4.43
CA TRP A 3 2.99 16.82 -2.96
C TRP A 3 2.00 17.83 -2.36
N PHE A 4 2.15 19.11 -2.68
CA PHE A 4 1.32 20.19 -2.12
C PHE A 4 -0.17 20.02 -2.43
N ILE A 5 -0.51 19.53 -3.64
CA ILE A 5 -1.90 19.25 -4.02
C ILE A 5 -2.41 17.99 -3.30
N LEU A 6 -1.62 16.91 -3.28
CA LEU A 6 -2.01 15.65 -2.62
C LEU A 6 -2.11 15.80 -1.10
N GLU A 7 -1.28 16.64 -0.47
CA GLU A 7 -1.32 16.95 0.96
C GLU A 7 -2.65 17.61 1.35
N ILE A 8 -3.17 18.52 0.53
CA ILE A 8 -4.48 19.14 0.74
C ILE A 8 -5.62 18.13 0.45
N LEU A 9 -5.54 17.39 -0.67
CA LEU A 9 -6.58 16.42 -1.06
C LEU A 9 -6.68 15.21 -0.11
N MET A 10 -5.58 14.83 0.55
CA MET A 10 -5.51 13.73 1.54
C MET A 10 -5.51 14.23 3.00
N ALA A 11 -5.74 15.53 3.24
CA ALA A 11 -5.87 16.06 4.60
C ALA A 11 -7.08 15.48 5.35
N LYS A 12 -8.09 14.99 4.61
CA LYS A 12 -9.31 14.35 5.11
C LYS A 12 -9.51 12.99 4.44
N ASN A 13 -9.46 11.93 5.25
CA ASN A 13 -9.79 10.57 4.82
C ASN A 13 -11.27 10.26 5.09
N GLU A 14 -12.15 10.80 4.25
CA GLU A 14 -13.60 10.54 4.29
C GLU A 14 -13.98 9.62 3.11
N ASN A 15 -14.92 8.69 3.32
CA ASN A 15 -15.48 7.81 2.27
C ASN A 15 -14.44 7.07 1.39
N ASN A 16 -13.35 6.58 1.98
CA ASN A 16 -12.22 5.94 1.27
C ASN A 16 -11.60 6.82 0.16
N SER A 17 -11.61 8.15 0.32
CA SER A 17 -11.02 9.11 -0.63
C SER A 17 -9.57 8.77 -1.03
N HIS A 18 -8.76 8.27 -0.10
CA HIS A 18 -7.37 7.87 -0.37
C HIS A 18 -7.28 6.67 -1.34
N ALA A 19 -8.20 5.71 -1.22
CA ALA A 19 -8.28 4.58 -2.14
C ALA A 19 -8.79 5.00 -3.52
N PHE A 20 -9.73 5.95 -3.59
CA PHE A 20 -10.19 6.55 -4.85
C PHE A 20 -9.04 7.27 -5.57
N ILE A 21 -8.26 8.10 -4.86
CA ILE A 21 -7.12 8.81 -5.43
C ILE A 21 -6.05 7.81 -5.91
N ARG A 22 -5.73 6.76 -5.14
CA ARG A 22 -4.87 5.65 -5.60
C ARG A 22 -5.39 5.04 -6.90
N LYS A 23 -6.65 4.61 -6.92
CA LYS A 23 -7.27 3.93 -8.07
C LYS A 23 -7.25 4.81 -9.31
N MET A 24 -7.39 6.13 -9.16
CA MET A 24 -7.28 7.08 -10.27
C MET A 24 -5.86 7.10 -10.86
N VAL A 25 -4.83 7.13 -10.02
CA VAL A 25 -3.42 7.07 -10.46
C VAL A 25 -3.09 5.72 -11.11
N GLU A 26 -3.62 4.61 -10.57
CA GLU A 26 -3.48 3.27 -11.16
C GLU A 26 -4.13 3.17 -12.55
N ASN A 27 -5.37 3.68 -12.68
CA ASN A 27 -6.09 3.69 -13.94
C ASN A 27 -5.33 4.53 -14.99
N ILE A 28 -4.76 5.69 -14.62
CA ILE A 28 -3.95 6.50 -15.54
C ILE A 28 -2.75 5.72 -16.08
N LYS A 29 -2.09 4.89 -15.27
CA LYS A 29 -0.99 4.05 -15.77
C LYS A 29 -1.41 3.02 -16.82
N GLN A 30 -2.69 2.64 -16.88
CA GLN A 30 -3.24 1.74 -17.92
C GLN A 30 -3.73 2.49 -19.17
N THR A 31 -3.50 3.81 -19.24
CA THR A 31 -3.82 4.66 -20.41
C THR A 31 -2.55 5.23 -21.02
N LYS A 32 -2.66 5.81 -22.21
CA LYS A 32 -1.64 6.66 -22.84
C LYS A 32 -2.03 8.14 -22.69
N ASP A 33 -1.05 9.03 -22.84
CA ASP A 33 -1.31 10.47 -23.01
C ASP A 33 -2.08 10.71 -24.31
N ALA A 34 -3.24 11.37 -24.23
CA ALA A 34 -4.12 11.58 -25.39
C ALA A 34 -3.56 12.57 -26.43
N GLN A 35 -2.57 13.40 -26.07
CA GLN A 35 -1.93 14.36 -26.97
C GLN A 35 -0.81 13.72 -27.80
N GLY A 36 -0.21 12.63 -27.30
CA GLY A 36 0.86 11.88 -27.97
C GLY A 36 0.83 10.39 -27.62
N PRO A 37 -0.23 9.64 -28.00
CA PRO A 37 -0.39 8.25 -27.58
C PRO A 37 0.71 7.31 -28.10
N GLU A 38 1.35 7.67 -29.22
CA GLU A 38 2.47 6.92 -29.79
C GLU A 38 3.86 7.51 -29.45
N ASP A 39 3.94 8.62 -28.68
CA ASP A 39 5.21 9.14 -28.17
C ASP A 39 5.59 8.39 -26.87
N THR A 40 6.47 7.40 -27.00
CA THR A 40 7.01 6.65 -25.86
C THR A 40 7.57 7.55 -24.76
N LYS A 41 8.29 8.63 -25.09
CA LYS A 41 8.92 9.52 -24.09
C LYS A 41 7.90 10.40 -23.37
N MET A 42 6.81 10.78 -24.04
CA MET A 42 5.69 11.48 -23.40
C MET A 42 5.00 10.56 -22.38
N ASN A 43 4.71 9.32 -22.79
CA ASN A 43 4.07 8.32 -21.93
C ASN A 43 4.97 7.92 -20.74
N GLU A 44 6.29 7.76 -20.93
CA GLU A 44 7.22 7.52 -19.82
C GLU A 44 7.23 8.64 -18.77
N LYS A 45 7.10 9.91 -19.18
CA LYS A 45 6.95 11.05 -18.24
C LYS A 45 5.64 10.97 -17.46
N LEU A 46 4.53 10.63 -18.13
CA LEU A 46 3.22 10.42 -17.49
C LEU A 46 3.31 9.32 -16.42
N TYR A 47 3.87 8.15 -16.75
CA TYR A 47 4.00 7.04 -15.81
C TYR A 47 4.97 7.35 -14.66
N THR A 48 6.05 8.09 -14.92
CA THR A 48 6.98 8.59 -13.89
C THR A 48 6.24 9.50 -12.89
N VAL A 49 5.39 10.40 -13.38
CA VAL A 49 4.55 11.26 -12.54
C VAL A 49 3.55 10.44 -11.72
N CYS A 50 2.93 9.41 -12.30
CA CYS A 50 2.06 8.49 -11.57
C CYS A 50 2.80 7.74 -10.46
N ASP A 51 4.03 7.27 -10.70
CA ASP A 51 4.81 6.58 -9.67
C ASP A 51 5.25 7.53 -8.54
N ILE A 52 5.55 8.80 -8.83
CA ILE A 52 5.77 9.83 -7.80
C ILE A 52 4.51 10.01 -6.96
N ALA A 53 3.35 10.20 -7.60
CA ALA A 53 2.07 10.36 -6.91
C ALA A 53 1.73 9.12 -6.05
N MET A 54 1.96 7.91 -6.57
CA MET A 54 1.72 6.66 -5.86
C MET A 54 2.57 6.57 -4.59
N ASN A 55 3.87 6.87 -4.66
CA ASN A 55 4.73 6.86 -3.46
C ASN A 55 4.34 7.93 -2.43
N ILE A 56 3.86 9.10 -2.87
CA ILE A 56 3.32 10.13 -1.95
C ILE A 56 2.07 9.60 -1.23
N ILE A 57 1.13 8.99 -1.96
CA ILE A 57 -0.08 8.38 -1.39
C ILE A 57 0.31 7.27 -0.39
N MET A 58 1.19 6.36 -0.77
CA MET A 58 1.64 5.24 0.07
C MET A 58 2.42 5.67 1.32
N SER A 59 3.13 6.79 1.28
CA SER A 59 3.91 7.30 2.42
C SER A 59 3.12 8.20 3.37
N LYS A 60 1.95 8.71 2.94
CA LYS A 60 1.11 9.64 3.72
C LYS A 60 -0.23 9.06 4.15
N SER A 61 -0.67 7.96 3.55
CA SER A 61 -1.92 7.28 3.89
C SER A 61 -1.64 5.90 4.47
N THR A 62 -2.45 5.50 5.46
CA THR A 62 -2.56 4.11 5.94
C THR A 62 -3.78 3.40 5.34
N THR A 63 -4.65 4.13 4.65
CA THR A 63 -5.97 3.67 4.14
C THR A 63 -6.02 3.57 2.62
N TYR A 64 -4.92 3.83 1.92
CA TYR A 64 -4.89 3.78 0.45
C TYR A 64 -5.20 2.39 -0.11
N SER A 65 -4.84 1.32 0.60
CA SER A 65 -5.04 -0.07 0.16
C SER A 65 -6.46 -0.59 0.37
N LEU A 66 -7.38 0.24 0.88
CA LEU A 66 -8.80 -0.09 0.93
C LEU A 66 -9.39 -0.13 -0.50
N GLU A 67 -10.61 -0.65 -0.60
CA GLU A 67 -11.34 -0.64 -1.86
C GLU A 67 -11.84 0.77 -2.21
N SER A 68 -11.79 1.10 -3.50
CA SER A 68 -12.29 2.37 -4.01
C SER A 68 -13.81 2.41 -3.90
N PRO A 69 -14.42 3.51 -3.43
CA PRO A 69 -15.89 3.64 -3.34
C PRO A 69 -16.56 3.65 -4.73
N LYS A 70 -15.80 3.92 -5.79
CA LYS A 70 -16.25 3.95 -7.19
C LYS A 70 -15.05 3.84 -8.13
N ASP A 71 -15.27 3.36 -9.36
CA ASP A 71 -14.26 3.48 -10.42
C ASP A 71 -14.09 4.94 -10.89
N PRO A 72 -12.86 5.48 -10.91
CA PRO A 72 -12.59 6.83 -11.38
C PRO A 72 -12.65 6.90 -12.91
N VAL A 73 -13.46 7.83 -13.42
CA VAL A 73 -13.58 8.12 -14.85
C VAL A 73 -12.51 9.14 -15.24
N LEU A 74 -11.60 8.74 -16.14
CA LEU A 74 -10.53 9.60 -16.62
C LEU A 74 -11.02 10.50 -17.77
N PRO A 75 -10.66 11.81 -17.80
CA PRO A 75 -11.08 12.67 -18.89
C PRO A 75 -10.40 12.30 -20.22
N ALA A 76 -11.20 11.91 -21.21
CA ALA A 76 -10.74 11.44 -22.52
C ALA A 76 -9.94 12.46 -23.37
N ARG A 77 -9.86 13.73 -22.93
CA ARG A 77 -9.00 14.77 -23.56
C ARG A 77 -7.55 14.75 -23.09
N TYR A 78 -7.25 14.03 -22.00
CA TYR A 78 -5.89 13.91 -21.44
C TYR A 78 -5.39 12.46 -21.45
N PHE A 79 -6.30 11.49 -21.34
CA PHE A 79 -5.98 10.07 -21.26
C PHE A 79 -6.75 9.30 -22.33
N THR A 80 -6.10 8.33 -22.98
CA THR A 80 -6.81 7.38 -23.85
C THR A 80 -7.75 6.50 -23.02
N GLN A 81 -8.63 5.76 -23.69
CA GLN A 81 -9.28 4.63 -23.03
C GLN A 81 -8.21 3.59 -22.61
N PRO A 82 -8.42 2.85 -21.50
CA PRO A 82 -7.55 1.73 -21.14
C PRO A 82 -7.64 0.63 -22.20
N ASP A 83 -6.49 0.16 -22.68
CA ASP A 83 -6.41 -0.95 -23.62
C ASP A 83 -6.33 -2.28 -22.86
N LYS A 84 -7.16 -3.25 -23.24
CA LYS A 84 -7.19 -4.60 -22.64
C LYS A 84 -5.90 -5.38 -22.87
N ASN A 85 -5.15 -5.03 -23.91
CA ASN A 85 -3.88 -5.64 -24.28
C ASN A 85 -2.67 -4.92 -23.65
N PHE A 86 -2.89 -3.78 -22.99
CA PHE A 86 -1.86 -2.99 -22.32
C PHE A 86 -1.96 -3.18 -20.80
N SER A 87 -0.84 -3.54 -20.16
CA SER A 87 -0.76 -3.63 -18.71
C SER A 87 0.57 -3.06 -18.25
N ASN A 88 0.49 -1.92 -17.55
CA ASN A 88 1.65 -1.20 -17.07
C ASN A 88 1.82 -1.36 -15.55
N THR A 89 2.66 -2.32 -15.19
CA THR A 89 3.11 -2.57 -13.82
C THR A 89 4.55 -2.11 -13.57
N LYS A 90 5.24 -1.58 -14.59
CA LYS A 90 6.64 -1.11 -14.49
C LYS A 90 6.73 0.09 -13.54
N ASN A 91 7.79 0.14 -12.74
CA ASN A 91 8.17 1.33 -11.99
C ASN A 91 9.20 2.13 -12.81
N TYR A 92 8.93 3.41 -13.02
CA TYR A 92 9.75 4.33 -13.83
C TYR A 92 10.66 5.21 -12.98
N LEU A 93 10.62 5.10 -11.65
CA LEU A 93 11.49 5.89 -10.78
C LEU A 93 12.89 5.27 -10.66
N PRO A 94 13.94 6.11 -10.68
CA PRO A 94 15.29 5.63 -10.41
C PRO A 94 15.39 5.16 -8.94
N PRO A 95 16.15 4.10 -8.62
CA PRO A 95 16.18 3.49 -7.28
C PRO A 95 16.48 4.48 -6.14
N GLU A 96 17.31 5.47 -6.41
CA GLU A 96 17.74 6.53 -5.49
C GLU A 96 16.53 7.36 -5.01
N MET A 97 15.55 7.59 -5.88
CA MET A 97 14.36 8.40 -5.57
C MET A 97 13.44 7.72 -4.55
N LYS A 98 13.49 6.38 -4.41
CA LYS A 98 12.67 5.65 -3.43
C LYS A 98 12.97 6.07 -1.99
N SER A 99 14.21 6.50 -1.70
CA SER A 99 14.65 6.91 -0.36
C SER A 99 13.87 8.11 0.18
N PHE A 100 13.50 9.08 -0.68
CA PHE A 100 12.78 10.30 -0.30
C PHE A 100 11.37 10.03 0.24
N PHE A 101 10.74 8.92 -0.15
CA PHE A 101 9.40 8.55 0.31
C PHE A 101 9.40 7.65 1.56
N THR A 102 10.58 7.18 2.00
CA THR A 102 10.72 6.26 3.16
C THR A 102 11.14 6.96 4.46
N GLN A 103 11.30 8.29 4.46
CA GLN A 103 11.57 9.09 5.67
C GLN A 103 10.31 9.16 6.57
N GLY A 104 10.03 8.08 7.29
CA GLY A 104 8.78 7.91 8.03
C GLY A 104 8.78 6.85 9.13
N LYS A 105 9.96 6.39 9.59
CA LYS A 105 10.08 5.76 10.91
C LYS A 105 11.13 6.54 11.71
N PRO A 106 10.77 7.20 12.82
CA PRO A 106 11.79 7.58 13.79
C PRO A 106 12.48 6.29 14.23
N LYS A 107 13.81 6.22 14.04
CA LYS A 107 14.60 5.26 14.82
C LYS A 107 14.34 5.62 16.27
N ALA A 108 13.71 4.72 17.03
CA ALA A 108 13.71 4.83 18.48
C ALA A 108 15.18 4.84 18.89
N ALA A 109 15.66 6.00 19.33
CA ALA A 109 16.99 6.10 19.90
C ALA A 109 16.91 5.39 21.26
N ASN A 110 17.53 4.20 21.36
CA ASN A 110 17.64 3.47 22.62
C ASN A 110 18.59 4.24 23.57
N VAL A 111 18.11 5.35 24.12
CA VAL A 111 18.80 6.14 25.16
C VAL A 111 18.26 5.71 26.51
N LEU A 112 18.56 4.46 26.89
CA LEU A 112 18.34 3.95 28.24
C LEU A 112 19.54 3.07 28.64
N GLY A 113 20.18 3.41 29.76
CA GLY A 113 20.94 2.46 30.57
C GLY A 113 22.44 2.29 30.29
N ALA A 114 23.24 3.34 30.51
CA ALA A 114 24.68 3.18 30.83
C ALA A 114 25.23 4.28 31.75
N VAL A 115 24.44 4.75 32.72
CA VAL A 115 25.02 5.38 33.92
C VAL A 115 25.54 4.25 34.80
N ASN A 116 26.87 4.11 34.88
CA ASN A 116 27.63 3.61 36.04
C ASN A 116 29.13 3.55 35.68
N LYS A 117 29.82 4.68 35.84
CA LYS A 117 31.27 4.70 36.04
C LYS A 117 31.54 4.80 37.54
N PRO A 118 32.29 3.86 38.12
CA PRO A 118 33.28 4.19 39.13
C PRO A 118 34.71 4.11 38.57
N LEU A 119 35.59 4.83 39.25
CA LEU A 119 37.02 5.06 39.01
C LEU A 119 37.86 3.88 38.48
N SER A 120 38.81 4.23 37.62
CA SER A 120 39.98 3.42 37.29
C SER A 120 40.86 3.17 38.53
N SER A 121 41.34 1.94 38.71
CA SER A 121 42.54 1.66 39.52
C SER A 121 43.45 0.64 38.82
N ALA A 122 44.76 0.80 39.04
CA ALA A 122 45.85 0.21 38.28
C ALA A 122 45.95 -1.34 38.29
N GLY A 123 46.52 -1.95 37.24
CA GLY A 123 46.89 -3.37 37.29
C GLY A 123 47.40 -4.04 35.99
N LYS A 124 48.70 -3.84 35.67
CA LYS A 124 49.65 -4.74 34.95
C LYS A 124 49.17 -5.72 33.84
N GLN A 125 49.81 -5.57 32.67
CA GLN A 125 50.44 -6.60 31.80
C GLN A 125 49.93 -8.06 31.81
N SER A 126 49.71 -8.65 30.62
CA SER A 126 50.56 -9.74 30.09
C SER A 126 50.28 -10.13 28.62
N GLN A 127 51.26 -10.84 28.04
CA GLN A 127 51.48 -11.13 26.62
C GLN A 127 50.65 -12.30 26.03
N SER A 128 50.76 -12.44 24.69
CA SER A 128 50.87 -13.70 23.89
C SER A 128 49.80 -13.80 22.78
N LYS A 129 50.10 -13.50 21.51
CA LYS A 129 50.78 -14.29 20.45
C LYS A 129 49.98 -15.49 19.89
N SER A 130 49.90 -15.55 18.55
CA SER A 130 49.59 -16.74 17.71
C SER A 130 48.17 -17.32 17.80
N SER A 131 47.65 -18.05 16.80
CA SER A 131 48.15 -18.37 15.44
C SER A 131 47.03 -18.79 14.48
N ARG A 132 47.20 -18.46 13.19
CA ARG A 132 46.92 -19.28 11.99
C ARG A 132 46.38 -20.70 12.21
N MET A 133 45.26 -21.05 11.56
CA MET A 133 45.22 -22.03 10.44
C MET A 133 43.85 -22.01 9.74
N GLU A 134 43.84 -22.33 8.45
CA GLU A 134 42.65 -22.55 7.63
C GLU A 134 42.02 -23.93 7.91
N THR A 135 40.72 -24.14 7.64
CA THR A 135 40.28 -24.97 6.50
C THR A 135 38.76 -25.08 6.34
N VAL A 136 38.38 -25.29 5.08
CA VAL A 136 37.06 -25.67 4.58
C VAL A 136 36.38 -26.82 5.32
N SER A 137 35.05 -26.75 5.43
CA SER A 137 34.14 -27.91 5.28
C SER A 137 32.72 -27.43 4.94
N ASN A 138 32.11 -28.04 3.93
CA ASN A 138 30.79 -27.67 3.42
C ASN A 138 29.88 -28.92 3.37
N ALA A 139 29.02 -29.05 4.38
CA ALA A 139 27.99 -30.09 4.58
C ALA A 139 27.16 -29.64 5.81
N SER A 140 25.84 -29.81 5.92
CA SER A 140 24.84 -30.48 5.08
C SER A 140 23.42 -30.07 5.54
N SER A 141 22.40 -30.67 4.92
CA SER A 141 21.09 -31.01 5.54
C SER A 141 20.03 -29.90 5.71
N ASN A 142 19.05 -29.94 4.80
CA ASN A 142 17.67 -29.51 5.05
C ASN A 142 17.06 -30.24 6.27
N SER A 143 16.30 -29.54 7.11
CA SER A 143 15.15 -30.12 7.82
C SER A 143 14.12 -29.04 8.24
N ASN A 144 12.86 -29.24 7.84
CA ASN A 144 11.71 -28.50 8.36
C ASN A 144 11.32 -29.00 9.75
N PRO A 145 10.64 -28.18 10.57
CA PRO A 145 9.71 -28.66 11.58
C PRO A 145 8.25 -28.31 11.23
N SER A 146 7.39 -29.32 11.15
CA SER A 146 5.93 -29.16 11.12
C SER A 146 5.36 -28.99 12.53
N SER A 147 4.28 -28.22 12.68
CA SER A 147 3.54 -28.09 13.95
C SER A 147 2.25 -28.94 13.96
N PRO A 148 1.98 -29.73 15.01
CA PRO A 148 0.69 -30.40 15.23
C PRO A 148 -0.30 -29.50 16.00
N GLY A 149 -1.58 -29.87 16.11
CA GLY A 149 -2.57 -29.03 16.82
C GLY A 149 -3.78 -29.72 17.47
N ARG A 150 -4.62 -28.86 18.06
CA ARG A 150 -6.10 -28.94 18.18
C ARG A 150 -6.77 -29.98 19.13
N ILE A 151 -7.21 -29.54 20.32
CA ILE A 151 -8.26 -30.14 21.22
C ILE A 151 -8.92 -28.98 22.05
N LYS A 152 -10.16 -29.00 22.60
CA LYS A 152 -11.54 -29.34 22.13
C LYS A 152 -12.61 -29.05 23.23
N GLY A 153 -13.61 -28.19 22.98
CA GLY A 153 -14.85 -28.03 23.81
C GLY A 153 -15.62 -26.76 23.42
N ARG A 154 -16.92 -26.69 23.07
CA ARG A 154 -18.18 -27.45 23.30
C ARG A 154 -18.94 -27.15 24.61
N LEU A 155 -20.08 -26.46 24.47
CA LEU A 155 -21.39 -26.55 25.15
C LEU A 155 -22.31 -25.45 24.53
N ASP A 156 -23.60 -25.37 24.84
CA ASP A 156 -24.69 -26.04 24.10
C ASP A 156 -25.86 -25.04 23.85
N SER A 157 -26.91 -25.49 23.16
CA SER A 157 -28.00 -24.74 22.52
C SER A 157 -29.13 -24.28 23.47
N THR A 158 -29.88 -23.22 23.12
CA THR A 158 -31.36 -23.27 22.95
C THR A 158 -31.96 -21.97 22.37
N GLU A 159 -32.95 -22.17 21.50
CA GLU A 159 -34.02 -21.29 20.99
C GLU A 159 -34.39 -20.02 21.78
N LEU A 160 -34.75 -18.94 21.06
CA LEU A 160 -36.04 -18.23 21.25
C LEU A 160 -36.37 -17.34 20.04
N ASP A 161 -37.56 -17.56 19.50
CA ASP A 161 -38.20 -16.81 18.39
C ASP A 161 -38.86 -15.51 18.91
N HIS A 162 -38.88 -14.45 18.08
CA HIS A 162 -40.02 -13.53 17.99
C HIS A 162 -39.98 -12.69 16.71
N SER A 163 -40.89 -13.04 15.80
CA SER A 163 -41.38 -12.21 14.70
C SER A 163 -42.15 -10.97 15.18
N GLU A 164 -41.90 -9.80 14.57
CA GLU A 164 -42.97 -8.84 14.23
C GLU A 164 -42.72 -8.26 12.81
N ASN A 165 -43.59 -8.63 11.86
CA ASN A 165 -43.83 -7.86 10.64
C ASN A 165 -44.87 -6.79 10.94
N GLU A 166 -44.79 -5.63 10.28
CA GLU A 166 -45.97 -4.87 9.85
C GLU A 166 -45.66 -4.23 8.48
N ASP A 167 -46.54 -4.46 7.52
CA ASP A 167 -46.39 -4.07 6.11
C ASP A 167 -46.80 -2.61 5.86
N TYR A 168 -46.19 -1.96 4.85
CA TYR A 168 -46.90 -0.96 4.04
C TYR A 168 -46.53 -1.06 2.56
N ILE A 169 -47.33 -1.83 1.83
CA ILE A 169 -47.54 -1.80 0.37
C ILE A 169 -48.06 -0.38 0.00
N MET A 170 -47.52 0.38 -0.96
CA MET A 170 -47.60 0.30 -2.44
C MET A 170 -46.84 1.56 -2.98
N ALA A 171 -46.44 1.74 -4.23
CA ALA A 171 -46.75 1.06 -5.50
C ALA A 171 -45.57 1.21 -6.48
N SER A 172 -45.55 0.40 -7.55
CA SER A 172 -44.57 0.47 -8.63
C SER A 172 -45.20 0.78 -9.99
N SER A 173 -44.42 1.44 -10.85
CA SER A 173 -44.45 1.35 -12.32
C SER A 173 -45.67 1.87 -13.11
N LEU A 174 -45.53 3.00 -13.83
CA LEU A 174 -45.27 3.06 -15.29
C LEU A 174 -45.45 4.49 -15.87
N PRO A 175 -44.78 4.85 -17.00
CA PRO A 175 -44.89 6.17 -17.63
C PRO A 175 -46.06 6.25 -18.64
N GLY A 176 -46.88 7.31 -18.52
CA GLY A 176 -47.96 7.61 -19.46
C GLY A 176 -47.52 8.42 -20.68
N LYS A 177 -47.80 7.91 -21.88
CA LYS A 177 -47.70 8.64 -23.15
C LYS A 177 -48.57 9.91 -23.16
N LYS A 178 -48.13 10.95 -23.87
CA LYS A 178 -49.03 11.90 -24.55
C LYS A 178 -48.59 12.09 -26.00
N ASN A 179 -49.57 12.01 -26.91
CA ASN A 179 -49.41 12.19 -28.36
C ASN A 179 -49.50 13.67 -28.75
N ASP A 180 -49.07 13.95 -29.98
CA ASP A 180 -49.42 15.12 -30.77
C ASP A 180 -50.93 15.43 -30.80
N LYS A 181 -51.28 16.72 -30.66
CA LYS A 181 -52.01 17.45 -31.70
C LYS A 181 -51.93 18.96 -31.50
#